data_AF-A0AAD5PKE6-F1
#
_entry.id   AF-A0AAD5PKE6-F1
#
_cell.length_a   1.000
_cell.length_b   1.000
_cell.length_c   1.000
_cell.angle_alpha   90.00
_cell.angle_beta   90.00
_cell.angle_gamma   90.00
#
_symmetry.space_group_name_H-M   'P 1'
#
loop_
_entity.id
_entity.type
_entity.pdbx_description
1 polymer ?
#
loop_
_entity_poly.entity_id
_entity_poly.type
_entity_poly.pdbx_seq_one_letter_code
_entity_poly.pdbx_strand_id
1 'polypeptide(L)'
;MQRAFTLSHERFVLDIDPTRRYIKGSAELTIQPLQKRLSNIRINCRQCKITGVQVNGERVRHSYADPVSELTLGEDTTVAYHNVYKSKYLNALREADEGELLIPIPDSCIKQVKRKQLNY
;
A
#
# COMPACT_ATOMS: atom_id res chain seq x y z
N MET A 1 0.46 -3.57 15.88
CA MET A 1 0.67 -4.49 14.73
C MET A 1 2.11 -4.95 14.68
N GLN A 2 2.35 -6.24 14.49
CA GLN A 2 3.68 -6.76 14.23
C GLN A 2 4.03 -6.50 12.76
N ARG A 3 5.17 -5.86 12.48
CA ARG A 3 5.61 -5.57 11.11
C ARG A 3 5.86 -6.88 10.36
N ALA A 4 5.30 -7.03 9.16
CA ALA A 4 5.48 -8.22 8.34
C ALA A 4 6.79 -8.22 7.55
N PHE A 5 7.33 -7.02 7.28
CA PHE A 5 8.60 -6.79 6.60
C PHE A 5 9.21 -5.46 7.08
N THR A 6 10.49 -5.27 6.79
CA THR A 6 11.18 -3.96 6.88
C THR A 6 11.53 -3.45 5.50
N LEU A 7 11.61 -2.13 5.35
CA LEU A 7 12.08 -1.50 4.12
C LEU A 7 13.60 -1.30 4.25
N SER A 8 14.37 -1.84 3.31
CA SER A 8 15.84 -1.69 3.31
C SER A 8 16.33 -0.62 2.34
N HIS A 9 15.60 -0.41 1.24
CA HIS A 9 15.92 0.61 0.25
C HIS A 9 14.64 1.09 -0.43
N GLU A 10 14.62 2.36 -0.77
CA GLU A 10 13.55 3.00 -1.54
C GLU A 10 14.15 3.93 -2.58
N ARG A 11 13.53 3.96 -3.76
CA ARG A 11 13.85 4.90 -4.81
C ARG A 11 12.57 5.41 -5.44
N PHE A 12 12.45 6.72 -5.54
CA PHE A 12 11.35 7.39 -6.19
C PHE A 12 11.84 8.09 -7.44
N VAL A 13 11.15 7.90 -8.55
CA VAL A 13 11.36 8.63 -9.79
C VAL A 13 10.06 9.39 -10.07
N LEU A 14 10.12 10.72 -9.95
CA LEU A 14 8.96 11.59 -10.03
C LEU A 14 9.12 12.59 -11.18
N ASP A 15 8.05 12.76 -11.95
CA ASP A 15 7.88 13.85 -12.91
C ASP A 15 6.76 14.76 -12.36
N ILE A 16 7.08 16.04 -12.21
CA ILE A 16 6.25 17.03 -11.53
C ILE A 16 5.78 18.04 -12.57
N ASP A 17 4.47 18.20 -12.69
CA ASP A 17 3.84 19.22 -13.55
C ASP A 17 3.11 20.25 -12.67
N PRO A 18 3.75 21.38 -12.35
CA PRO A 18 3.14 22.44 -11.53
C PRO A 18 1.92 23.09 -12.21
N THR A 19 1.91 23.13 -13.55
CA THR A 19 0.84 23.77 -14.32
C THR A 19 -0.46 22.98 -14.20
N ARG A 20 -0.36 21.66 -14.36
CA ARG A 20 -1.50 20.74 -14.24
C ARG A 20 -1.71 20.23 -12.81
N ARG A 21 -0.85 20.61 -11.86
CA ARG A 21 -0.90 20.25 -10.44
C ARG A 21 -0.96 18.74 -10.20
N TYR A 22 -0.15 17.98 -10.94
CA TYR A 22 -0.05 16.53 -10.74
C TYR A 22 1.40 16.06 -10.71
N ILE A 23 1.60 14.93 -10.05
CA ILE A 23 2.86 14.20 -9.98
C ILE A 23 2.59 12.82 -10.55
N LYS A 24 3.46 12.35 -11.44
CA LYS A 24 3.47 10.96 -11.92
C LYS A 24 4.85 10.37 -11.67
N GLY A 25 4.93 9.06 -11.50
CA GLY A 25 6.22 8.45 -11.21
C GLY A 25 6.12 6.99 -10.84
N SER A 26 7.23 6.46 -10.33
CA SER A 26 7.35 5.11 -9.83
C SER A 26 8.11 5.07 -8.51
N ALA A 27 7.76 4.10 -7.68
CA ALA A 27 8.47 3.77 -6.46
C ALA A 27 9.05 2.35 -6.59
N GLU A 28 10.35 2.21 -6.35
CA GLU A 28 11.04 0.93 -6.21
C GLU A 28 11.33 0.70 -4.74
N LEU A 29 10.78 -0.37 -4.19
CA LEU A 29 10.90 -0.71 -2.77
C LEU A 29 11.61 -2.05 -2.61
N THR A 30 12.72 -2.07 -1.88
CA THR A 30 13.37 -3.32 -1.46
C THR A 30 12.97 -3.62 -0.03
N ILE A 31 12.31 -4.75 0.17
CA ILE A 31 11.81 -5.17 1.48
C ILE A 31 12.53 -6.42 1.98
N GLN A 32 12.67 -6.53 3.30
CA GLN A 32 13.15 -7.73 3.98
C GLN A 32 11.98 -8.34 4.78
N PRO A 33 11.47 -9.52 4.39
CA PRO A 33 10.43 -10.20 5.15
C PRO A 33 10.88 -10.52 6.57
N LEU A 34 10.04 -10.22 7.56
CA LEU A 34 10.27 -10.58 8.97
C LEU A 34 9.65 -11.93 9.32
N GLN A 35 8.76 -12.43 8.47
CA GLN A 35 8.08 -13.71 8.63
C GLN A 35 8.54 -14.69 7.54
N LYS A 36 8.59 -15.98 7.88
CA LYS A 36 9.05 -17.05 6.96
C LYS A 36 8.19 -17.15 5.68
N ARG A 37 6.92 -16.74 5.74
CA ARG A 37 5.97 -16.82 4.65
C ARG A 37 5.20 -15.49 4.55
N LEU A 38 5.77 -14.55 3.80
CA LEU A 38 5.09 -13.33 3.41
C LEU A 38 4.38 -13.59 2.07
N SER A 39 3.05 -13.56 2.06
CA SER A 39 2.25 -13.78 0.84
C SER A 39 1.72 -12.48 0.24
N ASN A 40 1.60 -11.44 1.05
CA ASN A 40 1.05 -10.15 0.64
C ASN A 40 1.82 -9.02 1.30
N ILE A 41 1.88 -7.89 0.60
CA ILE A 41 2.42 -6.62 1.08
C ILE A 41 1.25 -5.64 1.11
N ARG A 42 1.09 -4.93 2.23
CA ARG A 42 0.22 -3.77 2.31
C ARG A 42 1.07 -2.50 2.44
N ILE A 43 0.75 -1.49 1.64
CA ILE A 43 1.45 -0.21 1.59
C ILE A 43 0.44 0.90 1.80
N ASN A 44 0.80 1.87 2.63
CA ASN A 44 -0.01 3.06 2.82
C ASN A 44 0.09 3.95 1.57
N CYS A 45 -1.02 4.18 0.90
CA CYS A 45 -1.07 4.86 -0.39
C CYS A 45 -2.43 5.57 -0.57
N ARG A 46 -2.53 6.83 -0.15
CA ARG A 46 -3.77 7.61 -0.26
C ARG A 46 -3.72 8.59 -1.41
N GLN A 47 -4.90 8.92 -1.94
CA GLN A 47 -5.07 9.93 -3.00
C GLN A 47 -4.19 9.65 -4.23
N CYS A 48 -3.97 8.37 -4.53
CA CYS A 48 -3.08 7.92 -5.59
C CYS A 48 -3.86 7.11 -6.62
N LYS A 49 -3.43 7.16 -7.89
CA LYS A 49 -3.93 6.27 -8.94
C LYS A 49 -2.83 5.29 -9.33
N ILE A 50 -2.95 4.04 -8.89
CA ILE A 50 -1.97 3.00 -9.21
C ILE A 50 -2.14 2.57 -10.67
N THR A 51 -1.08 2.71 -11.47
CA THR A 51 -1.08 2.35 -12.89
C THR A 51 -0.57 0.93 -13.15
N GLY A 52 0.22 0.39 -12.22
CA GLY A 52 0.76 -0.96 -12.29
C GLY A 52 1.65 -1.27 -11.10
N VAL A 53 1.79 -2.56 -10.82
CA VAL A 53 2.69 -3.08 -9.79
C VAL A 53 3.45 -4.26 -10.37
N GLN A 54 4.74 -4.34 -10.05
CA GLN A 54 5.60 -5.45 -10.40
C GLN A 54 6.36 -5.91 -9.15
N VAL A 55 6.54 -7.23 -9.02
CA VAL A 55 7.36 -7.85 -7.97
C VAL A 55 8.48 -8.61 -8.66
N ASN A 56 9.72 -8.22 -8.42
CA ASN A 56 10.91 -8.80 -9.08
C ASN A 56 10.80 -8.88 -10.62
N GLY A 57 10.16 -7.89 -11.26
CA GLY A 57 9.95 -7.83 -12.70
C GLY A 57 8.72 -8.59 -13.23
N GLU A 58 8.00 -9.31 -12.36
CA GLU A 58 6.74 -9.96 -12.72
C GLU A 58 5.57 -9.02 -12.43
N ARG A 59 4.69 -8.80 -13.43
CA ARG A 59 3.51 -7.94 -13.25
C ARG A 59 2.46 -8.67 -12.42
N VAL A 60 1.96 -8.01 -11.38
CA VAL A 60 0.99 -8.61 -10.45
C VAL A 60 -0.32 -7.83 -10.44
N ARG A 61 -1.42 -8.56 -10.24
CA ARG A 61 -2.72 -7.95 -9.95
C ARG A 61 -2.71 -7.47 -8.51
N HIS A 62 -2.95 -6.17 -8.32
CA HIS A 62 -3.04 -5.53 -7.01
C HIS A 62 -4.48 -5.12 -6.72
N SER A 63 -4.78 -4.86 -5.45
CA SER A 63 -6.02 -4.24 -5.00
C SER A 63 -5.71 -2.89 -4.37
N TYR A 64 -6.53 -1.90 -4.69
CA TYR A 64 -6.41 -0.54 -4.18
C TYR A 64 -7.77 -0.08 -3.69
N ALA A 65 -7.84 0.41 -2.46
CA ALA A 65 -9.02 1.07 -1.91
C ALA A 65 -8.54 2.20 -0.99
N ASP A 66 -9.11 3.40 -1.13
CA ASP A 66 -8.86 4.53 -0.23
C ASP A 66 -10.17 4.87 0.48
N PRO A 67 -10.46 4.20 1.62
CA PRO A 67 -11.72 4.33 2.34
C PRO A 67 -12.06 5.76 2.74
N VAL A 68 -11.05 6.62 2.86
CA VAL A 68 -11.23 8.01 3.24
C VAL A 68 -11.63 8.87 2.05
N SER A 69 -11.13 8.56 0.84
CA SER A 69 -11.55 9.24 -0.39
C SER A 69 -12.97 8.84 -0.82
N GLU A 70 -13.40 7.62 -0.51
CA GLU A 70 -14.71 7.06 -0.86
C GLU A 70 -15.83 7.51 0.11
N LEU A 71 -15.48 8.32 1.10
CA LEU A 71 -16.35 8.67 2.21
C LEU A 71 -17.43 9.65 1.77
N THR A 72 -18.68 9.18 1.76
CA THR A 72 -19.85 9.99 1.43
C THR A 72 -20.94 9.86 2.49
N LEU A 73 -21.68 10.96 2.66
CA LEU A 73 -22.89 11.01 3.48
C LEU A 73 -24.16 10.78 2.65
N GLY A 74 -24.08 10.82 1.32
CA GLY A 74 -25.24 10.85 0.42
C GLY A 74 -25.72 12.27 0.13
N GLU A 75 -26.62 12.41 -0.85
CA GLU A 75 -27.07 13.69 -1.40
C GLU A 75 -27.94 14.50 -0.41
N ASP A 76 -28.75 13.83 0.41
CA ASP A 76 -29.69 14.47 1.35
C ASP A 76 -29.11 14.71 2.75
N THR A 77 -27.89 15.25 2.84
CA THR A 77 -27.23 15.46 4.14
C THR A 77 -26.89 16.92 4.43
N THR A 78 -26.98 17.27 5.71
CA THR A 78 -26.73 18.63 6.22
C THR A 78 -25.64 18.63 7.29
N VAL A 79 -25.21 19.81 7.73
CA VAL A 79 -24.23 19.98 8.81
C VAL A 79 -24.66 19.30 10.13
N ALA A 80 -25.96 19.08 10.34
CA ALA A 80 -26.47 18.35 11.50
C ALA A 80 -25.91 16.91 11.59
N TYR A 81 -25.52 16.32 10.47
CA TYR A 81 -24.97 14.95 10.39
C TYR A 81 -23.45 14.89 10.62
N HIS A 82 -22.81 15.96 11.09
CA HIS A 82 -21.35 15.98 11.35
C HIS A 82 -20.87 14.85 12.29
N ASN A 83 -21.69 14.43 13.26
CA ASN A 83 -21.36 13.30 14.15
C ASN A 83 -21.34 11.95 13.41
N VAL A 84 -22.22 11.78 12.41
CA VAL A 84 -22.25 10.60 11.55
C VAL A 84 -21.01 10.60 10.65
N TYR A 85 -20.69 11.75 10.05
CA TYR A 85 -19.47 11.92 9.26
C TYR A 85 -18.22 11.60 10.08
N LYS A 86 -18.11 12.17 11.28
CA LYS A 86 -16.99 11.94 12.19
C LYS A 86 -16.82 10.45 12.50
N SER A 87 -17.92 9.75 12.77
CA SER A 87 -17.88 8.30 13.03
C SER A 87 -17.43 7.50 11.81
N LYS A 88 -17.98 7.79 10.62
CA LYS A 88 -17.55 7.16 9.36
C LYS A 88 -16.08 7.44 9.05
N TYR A 89 -15.65 8.68 9.23
CA TYR A 89 -14.26 9.11 9.05
C TYR A 89 -13.30 8.35 9.95
N LEU A 90 -13.62 8.21 11.24
CA LEU A 90 -12.79 7.43 12.17
C LEU A 90 -12.74 5.94 11.80
N ASN A 91 -13.82 5.38 11.26
CA ASN A 91 -13.81 4.00 10.78
C ASN A 91 -12.95 3.83 9.52
N ALA A 92 -13.10 4.75 8.56
CA ALA A 92 -12.27 4.75 7.35
C ALA A 92 -10.77 4.93 7.66
N LEU A 93 -10.42 5.75 8.67
CA LEU A 93 -9.04 5.86 9.14
C LEU A 93 -8.50 4.53 9.70
N ARG A 94 -9.31 3.80 10.47
CA ARG A 94 -8.89 2.48 10.99
C ARG A 94 -8.72 1.45 9.88
N GLU A 95 -9.55 1.52 8.85
CA GLU A 95 -9.40 0.65 7.69
C GLU A 95 -8.16 1.02 6.86
N ALA A 96 -7.90 2.32 6.67
CA ALA A 96 -6.71 2.84 6.02
C ALA A 96 -5.40 2.44 6.74
N ASP A 97 -5.42 2.31 8.08
CA ASP A 97 -4.25 1.86 8.87
C ASP A 97 -3.78 0.44 8.49
N GLU A 98 -4.65 -0.37 7.88
CA GLU A 98 -4.25 -1.68 7.33
C GLU A 98 -3.39 -1.56 6.06
N GLY A 99 -3.45 -0.42 5.36
CA GLY A 99 -2.78 -0.12 4.11
C GLY A 99 -3.71 -0.24 2.90
N GLU A 100 -3.77 0.83 2.10
CA GLU A 100 -4.68 0.99 0.96
C GLU A 100 -4.30 0.14 -0.26
N LEU A 101 -3.00 -0.09 -0.46
CA LEU A 101 -2.48 -0.87 -1.58
C LEU A 101 -2.07 -2.28 -1.13
N LEU A 102 -2.83 -3.28 -1.55
CA LEU A 102 -2.55 -4.69 -1.34
C LEU A 102 -1.88 -5.30 -2.58
N ILE A 103 -0.70 -5.88 -2.38
CA ILE A 103 0.12 -6.49 -3.42
C ILE A 103 0.38 -7.95 -3.05
N PRO A 104 -0.17 -8.93 -3.79
CA PRO A 104 0.18 -10.33 -3.61
C PRO A 104 1.60 -10.58 -4.13
N ILE A 105 2.37 -11.40 -3.40
CA ILE A 105 3.70 -11.85 -3.80
C ILE A 105 3.54 -13.15 -4.58
N PRO A 106 3.98 -13.21 -5.85
CA PRO A 106 3.99 -14.46 -6.61
C PRO A 106 4.92 -15.49 -5.97
N ASP A 107 4.53 -16.77 -6.01
CA ASP A 107 5.35 -17.86 -5.44
C ASP A 107 6.74 -17.95 -6.08
N SER A 108 6.85 -17.58 -7.37
CA SER A 108 8.10 -17.46 -8.14
C SER A 108 9.11 -16.50 -7.51
N CYS A 109 8.64 -15.51 -6.75
CA CYS A 109 9.44 -14.42 -6.20
C CYS A 109 9.98 -14.72 -4.80
N ILE A 110 9.57 -15.82 -4.16
CA ILE A 110 10.01 -16.20 -2.82
C ILE A 110 11.32 -16.99 -2.90
N LYS A 111 12.46 -16.29 -2.75
CA LYS A 111 13.76 -16.95 -2.63
C LYS A 111 13.99 -17.39 -1.18
N GLN A 112 13.85 -18.69 -0.90
CA GLN A 112 14.26 -19.24 0.39
C GLN A 112 15.78 -19.14 0.53
N VAL A 113 16.24 -18.35 1.50
CA VAL A 113 17.66 -18.31 1.86
C VAL A 113 18.00 -19.67 2.49
N LYS A 114 18.71 -20.54 1.74
CA LYS A 114 19.32 -21.74 2.32
C LYS A 114 20.36 -21.27 3.34
N ARG A 115 20.10 -21.53 4.62
CA ARG A 115 21.05 -21.26 5.70
C ARG A 115 22.29 -22.12 5.43
N LYS A 116 23.42 -21.51 5.04
CA LYS A 116 24.71 -22.21 4.97
C LYS A 116 24.99 -22.76 6.38
N GLN A 117 25.04 -24.08 6.50
CA GLN A 117 25.58 -24.71 7.71
C GLN A 117 27.07 -24.32 7.77
N LEU A 118 27.44 -23.56 8.79
CA LEU A 118 28.84 -23.35 9.16
C LEU A 118 29.31 -24.69 9.73
N ASN A 119 30.05 -25.44 8.93
CA ASN A 119 30.79 -26.59 9.42
C ASN A 119 31.98 -26.06 10.22
N TYR A 120 31.96 -26.27 11.54
CA TYR A 120 33.13 -26.16 12.40
C TYR A 120 33.89 -27.49 12.39
#